data_AF-A0A4V6MD04-F1
#
_entry.id   AF-A0A4V6MD04-F1
#
_cell.length_a   1.000
_cell.length_b   1.000
_cell.length_c   1.000
_cell.angle_alpha   90.00
_cell.angle_beta   90.00
_cell.angle_gamma   90.00
#
_symmetry.space_group_name_H-M   'P 1'
#
loop_
_entity.id
_entity.type
_entity.pdbx_description
1 polymer ?
#
loop_
_entity_poly.entity_id
_entity_poly.type
_entity_poly.pdbx_seq_one_letter_code
_entity_poly.pdbx_strand_id
1 'polypeptide(L)'
;MEDSALRKQFGAALRQYRADERITQEELARRLSLTPRYTAGLERSEHNISLDTIDGMAEKLGLVFRLVARARSSASNIEPRPDAPTAQASK
;
A
#
# COMPACT_ATOMS: atom_id res chain seq x y z
N MET A 1 14.84 2.19 -3.66
CA MET A 1 14.24 1.43 -2.54
C MET A 1 12.95 0.82 -3.03
N GLU A 2 12.68 -0.46 -2.72
CA GLU A 2 11.52 -1.17 -3.25
C GLU A 2 10.21 -0.47 -2.90
N ASP A 3 9.40 -0.32 -3.95
CA ASP A 3 8.15 0.40 -3.95
C ASP A 3 7.07 -0.50 -3.33
N SER A 4 6.86 -0.40 -2.02
CA SER A 4 5.92 -1.27 -1.30
C SER A 4 4.49 -1.01 -1.76
N ALA A 5 3.84 -2.04 -2.31
CA ALA A 5 2.45 -1.96 -2.76
C ALA A 5 1.49 -1.48 -1.65
N LEU A 6 1.77 -1.82 -0.39
CA LEU A 6 0.98 -1.35 0.76
C LEU A 6 1.14 0.16 0.96
N ARG A 7 2.36 0.69 0.84
CA ARG A 7 2.60 2.14 0.95
C ARG A 7 1.89 2.90 -0.16
N LYS A 8 1.91 2.39 -1.39
CA LYS A 8 1.15 2.95 -2.53
C LYS A 8 -0.34 3.03 -2.25
N GLN A 9 -0.91 1.95 -1.74
CA GLN A 9 -2.32 1.90 -1.40
C GLN A 9 -2.66 2.91 -0.30
N PHE A 10 -1.82 3.01 0.73
CA PHE A 10 -1.99 3.98 1.80
C PHE A 10 -1.92 5.43 1.28
N GLY A 11 -0.88 5.78 0.53
CA GLY A 11 -0.72 7.13 -0.03
C GLY A 11 -1.86 7.52 -0.97
N ALA A 12 -2.33 6.58 -1.79
CA ALA A 12 -3.49 6.77 -2.65
C ALA A 12 -4.78 6.98 -1.86
N ALA A 13 -5.02 6.19 -0.81
CA ALA A 13 -6.19 6.33 0.04
C ALA A 13 -6.20 7.68 0.78
N LEU A 14 -5.04 8.14 1.27
CA LEU A 14 -4.92 9.45 1.92
C LEU A 14 -5.21 10.60 0.95
N ARG A 15 -4.69 10.51 -0.29
CA ARG A 15 -4.96 11.48 -1.36
C ARG A 15 -6.44 11.49 -1.75
N GLN A 16 -7.07 10.33 -1.79
CA GLN A 16 -8.49 10.20 -2.09
C GLN A 16 -9.34 10.86 -0.99
N TYR A 17 -9.09 10.53 0.28
CA TYR A 17 -9.73 11.19 1.42
C TYR A 17 -9.62 12.72 1.33
N ARG A 18 -8.42 13.23 1.01
CA ARG A 18 -8.20 14.68 0.84
C ARG A 18 -9.07 15.28 -0.26
N ALA A 19 -9.21 14.58 -1.38
CA ALA A 19 -10.03 15.02 -2.51
C ALA A 19 -11.53 15.00 -2.17
N ASP A 20 -11.98 13.97 -1.45
CA ASP A 20 -13.37 13.82 -1.01
C ASP A 20 -13.77 14.93 -0.02
N GLU A 21 -12.86 15.29 0.89
CA GLU A 21 -12.99 16.41 1.83
C GLU A 21 -12.81 17.78 1.17
N ARG A 22 -12.38 17.84 -0.10
CA ARG A 22 -12.06 19.06 -0.85
C ARG A 22 -11.07 20.00 -0.13
N ILE A 23 -10.06 19.44 0.53
CA ILE A 23 -9.03 20.21 1.24
C ILE A 23 -7.68 20.20 0.51
N THR A 24 -6.83 21.18 0.79
CA THR A 24 -5.46 21.25 0.25
C THR A 24 -4.51 20.32 1.03
N GLN A 25 -3.31 20.10 0.50
CA GLN A 25 -2.27 19.34 1.23
C GLN A 25 -1.84 20.06 2.51
N GLU A 26 -1.81 21.40 2.49
CA GLU A 26 -1.52 22.23 3.67
C GLU A 26 -2.59 22.07 4.75
N GLU A 27 -3.87 22.04 4.37
CA GLU A 27 -4.96 21.84 5.33
C GLU A 27 -4.95 20.42 5.91
N LEU A 28 -4.70 19.40 5.08
CA LEU A 28 -4.52 18.04 5.59
C LEU A 28 -3.33 17.95 6.56
N ALA A 29 -2.20 18.56 6.21
CA ALA A 29 -1.02 18.62 7.06
C ALA A 29 -1.33 19.28 8.40
N ARG A 30 -2.09 20.39 8.39
CA ARG A 30 -2.54 21.09 9.60
C ARG A 30 -3.40 20.18 10.48
N ARG A 31 -4.40 19.49 9.91
CA ARG A 31 -5.26 18.53 10.64
C ARG A 31 -4.45 17.42 11.28
N LEU A 32 -3.41 16.93 10.60
CA LEU A 32 -2.55 15.86 11.09
C LEU A 32 -1.40 16.34 12.01
N SER A 33 -1.21 17.66 12.16
CA SER A 33 -0.05 18.26 12.82
C SER A 33 1.29 17.84 12.18
N LEU A 34 1.31 17.77 10.84
CA LEU A 34 2.46 17.41 10.02
C LEU A 34 2.90 18.59 9.16
N THR A 35 4.05 18.45 8.50
CA THR A 35 4.48 19.43 7.49
C THR A 35 3.79 19.14 6.14
N PRO A 36 3.53 20.17 5.31
CA PRO A 36 3.03 19.96 3.95
C PRO A 36 3.95 19.04 3.13
N ARG A 37 5.27 19.18 3.28
CA ARG A 37 6.26 18.32 2.61
C ARG A 37 6.10 16.85 3.00
N TYR A 38 5.99 16.56 4.30
CA TYR A 38 5.81 15.18 4.77
C TYR A 38 4.48 14.62 4.29
N THR A 39 3.40 15.40 4.38
CA THR A 39 2.07 15.02 3.89
C THR A 39 2.08 14.71 2.39
N ALA A 40 2.74 15.53 1.57
CA ALA A 40 2.90 15.26 0.16
C ALA A 40 3.76 14.00 -0.12
N GLY A 41 4.79 13.75 0.70
CA GLY A 41 5.59 12.53 0.64
C GLY A 41 4.81 11.27 1.02
N LEU A 42 3.86 11.37 1.97
CA LEU A 42 2.93 10.29 2.29
C LEU A 42 2.02 9.95 1.12
N GLU A 43 1.41 10.95 0.47
CA GLU A 43 0.57 10.75 -0.72
C GLU A 43 1.34 10.12 -1.89
N ARG A 44 2.66 10.41 -2.00
CA ARG A 44 3.56 9.82 -2.99
C ARG A 44 4.23 8.53 -2.54
N SER A 45 3.94 8.03 -1.33
CA SER A 45 4.50 6.78 -0.79
C SER A 45 6.02 6.80 -0.57
N GLU A 46 6.62 7.98 -0.39
CA GLU A 46 8.06 8.20 -0.23
C GLU A 46 8.57 7.85 1.17
N HIS A 47 7.67 7.71 2.15
CA HIS A 47 8.02 7.50 3.56
C HIS A 47 7.58 6.12 4.06
N ASN A 48 8.42 5.52 4.91
CA ASN A 48 8.00 4.39 5.74
C ASN A 48 7.30 4.95 6.99
N ILE A 49 5.98 4.88 7.01
CA ILE A 49 5.18 5.34 8.15
C ILE A 49 4.97 4.18 9.13
N SER A 50 5.01 4.47 10.43
CA SER A 50 4.70 3.48 11.47
C SER A 50 3.18 3.28 11.59
N LEU A 51 2.77 2.11 12.10
CA LEU A 51 1.36 1.85 12.40
C LEU A 51 0.82 2.83 13.45
N ASP A 52 1.60 3.17 14.47
CA ASP A 52 1.21 4.16 15.49
C ASP A 52 0.93 5.54 14.89
N THR A 53 1.68 5.93 13.86
CA THR A 53 1.44 7.19 13.17
C THR A 53 0.13 7.12 12.37
N ILE A 54 -0.16 5.99 11.74
CA ILE A 54 -1.42 5.76 11.03
C ILE A 54 -2.60 5.82 12.01
N ASP A 55 -2.46 5.22 13.19
CA ASP A 55 -3.48 5.22 14.23
C ASP A 55 -3.76 6.64 14.74
N GLY A 56 -2.71 7.40 15.06
CA GLY A 56 -2.85 8.81 15.44
C GLY A 56 -3.43 9.69 14.32
N MET A 57 -3.19 9.37 13.04
CA MET A 57 -3.87 10.03 11.92
C MET A 57 -5.36 9.68 11.88
N ALA A 58 -5.72 8.43 12.17
CA ALA A 58 -7.10 7.97 12.22
C ALA A 58 -7.90 8.77 13.26
N GLU A 59 -7.35 8.91 14.46
CA GLU A 59 -7.96 9.69 15.55
C GLU A 59 -8.17 11.16 15.14
N LYS A 60 -7.13 11.80 14.57
CA LYS A 60 -7.19 13.22 14.17
C LYS A 60 -8.16 13.48 13.02
N LEU A 61 -8.36 12.52 12.14
CA LEU A 61 -9.26 12.64 10.98
C LEU A 61 -10.65 12.06 11.24
N GLY A 62 -10.89 11.42 12.39
CA GLY A 62 -12.15 10.71 12.67
C GLY A 62 -12.37 9.52 11.74
N LEU A 63 -11.30 8.86 11.32
CA LEU A 63 -11.32 7.75 10.37
C LEU A 63 -11.13 6.41 11.06
N VAL A 64 -11.56 5.34 10.37
CA VAL A 64 -11.31 3.95 10.78
C VAL A 64 -10.45 3.28 9.72
N PHE A 65 -9.27 2.78 10.10
CA PHE A 65 -8.46 1.96 9.22
C PHE A 65 -8.87 0.49 9.32
N ARG A 66 -9.00 -0.16 8.15
CA ARG A 66 -9.23 -1.59 8.04
C ARG A 66 -8.14 -2.21 7.17
N LEU A 67 -7.33 -3.08 7.77
CA LEU A 67 -6.36 -3.89 7.02
C LEU A 67 -7.07 -5.12 6.47
N VAL A 68 -7.02 -5.31 5.16
CA VAL A 68 -7.56 -6.50 4.48
C VAL A 68 -6.39 -7.24 3.83
N ALA A 69 -6.06 -8.40 4.38
CA ALA A 69 -5.11 -9.32 3.76
C ALA A 69 -5.84 -10.19 2.73
N ARG A 70 -5.23 -10.33 1.56
CA ARG A 70 -5.67 -11.26 0.53
C ARG A 70 -4.47 -12.09 0.09
N ALA A 71 -4.69 -13.36 -0.21
CA ALA A 71 -3.66 -14.17 -0.86
C ALA A 71 -3.22 -13.44 -2.14
N ARG A 72 -1.91 -13.25 -2.31
CA ARG A 72 -1.38 -12.97 -3.65
C ARG A 72 -1.75 -14.18 -4.48
N SER A 73 -2.57 -14.01 -5.50
CA SER A 73 -2.94 -15.08 -6.42
C SER A 73 -1.66 -15.79 -6.86
N SER A 74 -1.52 -17.06 -6.46
CA SER A 74 -0.47 -17.97 -6.89
C SER A 74 -0.76 -18.36 -8.34
N ALA A 75 -0.57 -17.42 -9.25
CA ALA A 75 -0.68 -17.66 -10.68
C ALA A 75 0.54 -17.04 -11.35
N SER A 76 1.72 -17.60 -11.07
CA SER A 76 2.83 -17.55 -12.01
C SER A 76 3.45 -18.93 -12.13
N ASN A 77 3.02 -19.64 -13.18
CA ASN A 77 3.88 -20.42 -14.05
C ASN A 77 4.80 -21.44 -13.35
N ILE A 78 4.25 -22.60 -12.98
CA ILE A 78 5.05 -23.84 -13.03
C ILE A 78 5.04 -24.23 -14.50
N GLU A 79 6.03 -23.82 -15.27
CA GLU A 79 6.32 -24.52 -16.53
C GLU A 79 6.54 -26.00 -16.19
N PRO A 80 5.93 -26.95 -16.93
CA PRO A 80 6.32 -28.33 -16.80
C PRO A 80 7.82 -28.41 -17.10
N ARG A 81 8.61 -28.90 -16.13
CA ARG A 81 10.04 -29.13 -16.29
C ARG A 81 10.26 -29.89 -17.62
N PRO A 82 10.98 -29.33 -18.60
CA PRO A 82 11.12 -29.94 -19.93
C PRO A 82 11.84 -31.30 -19.93
N ASP A 83 12.43 -31.68 -18.80
CA ASP A 83 13.26 -32.89 -18.67
C ASP A 83 12.68 -33.91 -17.66
N ALA A 84 11.36 -34.13 -17.65
CA ALA A 84 10.87 -35.38 -17.10
C ALA A 84 11.36 -36.50 -18.04
N PRO A 85 12.15 -37.48 -17.58
CA PRO A 85 12.61 -38.56 -18.44
C PRO A 85 11.37 -39.27 -18.97
N THR A 86 11.21 -39.26 -20.30
CA THR A 86 10.19 -40.06 -20.98
C THR A 86 10.36 -41.47 -20.49
N ALA A 87 9.40 -41.98 -19.73
CA ALA A 87 9.33 -43.39 -19.39
C ALA A 87 9.26 -44.13 -20.73
N GLN A 88 10.41 -44.62 -21.19
CA GLN A 88 10.47 -45.50 -22.35
C GLN A 88 9.71 -46.76 -21.95
N ALA A 89 8.56 -46.94 -22.61
CA ALA A 89 7.97 -48.24 -22.75
C ALA A 89 9.02 -49.15 -23.41
N SER A 90 9.36 -50.26 -22.74
CA SER A 90 10.01 -51.39 -23.39
C SER A 90 9.78 -52.67 -22.58
N LYS A 91 8.82 -53.44 -23.12
CA LYS A 91 8.65 -54.89 -23.12
C LYS A 91 8.46 -55.64 -21.81
#